data_AF-A0AAW6TSL5-F1
#
_entry.id   AF-A0AAW6TSL5-F1
#
_cell.length_a   1.000
_cell.length_b   1.000
_cell.length_c   1.000
_cell.angle_alpha   90.00
_cell.angle_beta   90.00
_cell.angle_gamma   90.00
#
_symmetry.space_group_name_H-M   'P 1'
#
loop_
_entity.id
_entity.type
_entity.pdbx_description
1 polymer ?
#
loop_
_entity_poly.entity_id
_entity_poly.type
_entity_poly.pdbx_seq_one_letter_code
_entity_poly.pdbx_strand_id
1 'polypeptide(L)'
;MEKDEIEKLETIKRLTTNCLSALKPVEDKSGIHTAKIRVYDYYELAAVIRNLLKLCIVALDEDGAEVPITIKNQSIDVGLILGIALQLFPIDEFELLNEISILFPVDSRNDDENNINK
;
A
#
# COMPACT_ATOMS: atom_id res chain seq x y z
N MET A 1 6.81 32.34 1.42
CA MET A 1 6.36 31.16 2.15
C MET A 1 6.35 31.53 3.61
N GLU A 2 5.21 31.37 4.27
CA GLU A 2 5.10 31.57 5.71
C GLU A 2 5.91 30.49 6.45
N LYS A 3 6.34 30.77 7.69
CA LYS A 3 7.18 29.85 8.47
C LYS A 3 6.54 28.46 8.67
N ASP A 4 5.21 28.42 8.81
CA ASP A 4 4.40 27.20 8.94
C ASP A 4 4.42 26.33 7.67
N GLU A 5 4.40 26.97 6.49
CA GLU A 5 4.48 26.26 5.19
C GLU A 5 5.85 25.62 4.98
N ILE A 6 6.92 26.27 5.45
CA ILE A 6 8.30 25.74 5.37
C ILE A 6 8.44 24.51 6.27
N GLU A 7 7.89 24.55 7.48
CA GLU A 7 7.95 23.46 8.45
C GLU A 7 7.15 22.22 7.99
N LYS A 8 5.98 22.43 7.39
CA LYS A 8 5.20 21.36 6.74
C LYS A 8 5.96 20.72 5.58
N LEU A 9 6.62 21.53 4.74
CA LEU A 9 7.40 21.03 3.60
C LEU A 9 8.62 20.20 4.04
N GLU A 10 9.32 20.64 5.09
CA GLU A 10 10.44 19.87 5.66
C GLU A 10 9.97 18.54 6.26
N THR A 11 8.81 18.55 6.92
CA THR A 11 8.18 17.34 7.46
C THR A 11 7.82 16.35 6.35
N ILE A 12 7.20 16.81 5.25
CA ILE A 12 6.89 15.97 4.08
C ILE A 12 8.16 15.36 3.49
N LYS A 13 9.23 16.14 3.32
CA LYS A 13 10.51 15.63 2.78
C LYS A 13 11.08 14.50 3.64
N ARG A 14 11.06 14.67 4.96
CA ARG A 14 11.51 13.65 5.92
C ARG A 14 10.67 12.38 5.80
N LEU A 15 9.34 12.52 5.83
CA LEU A 15 8.41 11.38 5.76
C LEU A 15 8.52 10.64 4.43
N THR A 16 8.62 11.35 3.30
CA THR A 16 8.77 10.75 1.96
C THR A 16 10.01 9.86 1.86
N THR A 17 11.12 10.31 2.44
CA THR A 17 12.40 9.57 2.41
C THR A 17 12.31 8.26 3.22
N ASN A 18 11.62 8.30 4.35
CA ASN A 18 11.53 7.19 5.28
C ASN A 18 10.45 6.17 4.88
N CYS A 19 9.32 6.65 4.37
CA CYS A 19 8.10 5.86 4.22
C CYS A 19 7.79 5.36 2.80
N LEU A 20 8.46 5.86 1.75
CA LEU A 20 8.29 5.34 0.38
C LEU A 20 9.33 4.25 0.07
N SER A 21 9.23 3.09 0.73
CA SER A 21 10.21 2.01 0.68
C SER A 21 9.83 0.83 -0.23
N ALA A 22 8.54 0.63 -0.50
CA ALA A 22 7.99 -0.52 -1.21
C ALA A 22 8.55 -0.69 -2.64
N LEU A 23 8.95 0.41 -3.30
CA LEU A 23 9.53 0.40 -4.65
C LEU A 23 11.04 0.68 -4.69
N LYS A 24 11.75 0.64 -3.56
CA LYS A 24 13.18 0.94 -3.51
C LYS A 24 14.05 -0.19 -4.10
N PRO A 25 15.19 0.14 -4.72
CA PRO A 25 16.18 -0.86 -5.12
C PRO A 25 16.81 -1.52 -3.87
N VAL A 26 16.74 -2.85 -3.82
CA VAL A 26 17.34 -3.64 -2.73
C VAL A 26 18.87 -3.64 -2.81
N GLU A 27 19.51 -3.34 -1.67
CA GLU A 27 20.90 -3.58 -1.33
C GLU A 27 20.95 -4.43 -0.04
N ASP A 28 21.09 -5.76 -0.11
CA ASP A 28 21.31 -6.56 1.12
C ASP A 28 22.18 -7.81 0.88
N LYS A 29 22.98 -8.15 1.90
CA LYS A 29 23.91 -9.28 2.06
C LYS A 29 23.53 -10.21 3.23
N SER A 30 22.25 -10.29 3.60
CA SER A 30 21.79 -11.10 4.76
C SER A 30 21.69 -12.62 4.50
N GLY A 31 22.04 -13.11 3.32
CA GLY A 31 21.83 -14.53 2.96
C GLY A 31 20.36 -14.89 2.68
N ILE A 32 19.44 -13.93 2.84
CA ILE A 32 18.07 -13.97 2.37
C ILE A 32 18.04 -13.31 0.98
N HIS A 33 17.48 -14.00 -0.01
CA HIS A 33 17.37 -13.47 -1.37
C HIS A 33 16.07 -12.68 -1.53
N THR A 34 16.18 -11.41 -1.89
CA THR A 34 15.00 -10.62 -2.27
C THR A 34 14.67 -10.82 -3.75
N ALA A 35 13.47 -11.34 -4.04
CA ALA A 35 12.92 -11.31 -5.38
C ALA A 35 12.31 -9.91 -5.63
N LYS A 36 12.89 -9.14 -6.55
CA LYS A 36 12.36 -7.83 -6.93
C LYS A 36 11.17 -8.02 -7.89
N ILE A 37 9.99 -7.60 -7.46
CA ILE A 37 8.81 -7.50 -8.33
C ILE A 37 8.76 -6.07 -8.84
N ARG A 38 8.81 -5.89 -10.17
CA ARG A 38 8.65 -4.58 -10.79
C ARG A 38 7.18 -4.33 -11.04
N VAL A 39 6.68 -3.22 -10.51
CA VAL A 39 5.35 -2.69 -10.77
C VAL A 39 5.51 -1.24 -11.22
N TYR A 40 4.58 -0.77 -12.05
CA TYR A 40 4.55 0.53 -12.66
C TYR A 40 4.26 1.64 -11.63
N ASP A 41 3.31 1.40 -10.73
CA ASP A 41 2.92 2.32 -9.66
C ASP A 41 2.25 1.59 -8.48
N TYR A 42 1.83 2.35 -7.47
CA TYR A 42 1.12 1.84 -6.30
C TYR A 42 -0.27 1.28 -6.63
N TYR A 43 -0.89 1.71 -7.73
CA TYR A 43 -2.17 1.15 -8.16
C TYR A 43 -1.99 -0.28 -8.67
N GLU A 44 -0.94 -0.53 -9.48
CA GLU A 44 -0.58 -1.88 -9.89
C GLU A 44 -0.18 -2.74 -8.70
N LEU A 45 0.62 -2.22 -7.75
CA LEU A 45 0.96 -2.93 -6.52
C LEU A 45 -0.29 -3.35 -5.73
N ALA A 46 -1.22 -2.42 -5.50
CA ALA A 46 -2.47 -2.70 -4.82
C ALA A 46 -3.34 -3.70 -5.60
N ALA A 47 -3.32 -3.64 -6.93
CA ALA A 47 -4.00 -4.63 -7.77
C ALA A 47 -3.39 -6.03 -7.62
N VAL A 48 -2.06 -6.16 -7.53
CA VAL A 48 -1.39 -7.44 -7.28
C VAL A 48 -1.82 -8.00 -5.92
N ILE A 49 -1.66 -7.22 -4.84
CA ILE A 49 -2.06 -7.64 -3.48
C ILE A 49 -3.54 -8.07 -3.45
N ARG A 50 -4.42 -7.26 -4.02
CA ARG A 50 -5.86 -7.56 -4.08
C ARG A 50 -6.14 -8.87 -4.80
N ASN A 51 -5.45 -9.16 -5.90
CA ASN A 51 -5.65 -10.42 -6.63
C ASN A 51 -5.08 -11.63 -5.86
N LEU A 52 -3.96 -11.47 -5.13
CA LEU A 52 -3.45 -12.52 -4.24
C LEU A 52 -4.47 -12.85 -3.13
N LEU A 53 -5.12 -11.84 -2.55
CA LEU A 53 -6.17 -12.03 -1.55
C LEU A 53 -7.40 -12.72 -2.14
N LYS A 54 -7.85 -12.31 -3.34
CA LYS A 54 -8.94 -12.99 -4.05
C LYS A 54 -8.63 -14.45 -4.32
N LEU A 55 -7.39 -14.76 -4.73
CA LEU A 55 -6.95 -16.13 -4.93
C LEU A 55 -7.05 -16.93 -3.62
N CYS A 56 -6.62 -16.36 -2.49
CA CYS A 56 -6.74 -17.02 -1.19
C CYS A 56 -8.20 -17.30 -0.81
N ILE A 57 -9.11 -16.34 -1.04
CA ILE A 57 -10.54 -16.54 -0.78
C ILE A 57 -11.09 -17.71 -1.60
N VAL A 58 -10.78 -17.74 -2.90
CA VAL A 58 -11.25 -18.79 -3.81
C VAL A 58 -10.61 -20.15 -3.50
N ALA A 59 -9.35 -20.17 -3.06
CA ALA A 59 -8.65 -21.40 -2.68
C ALA A 59 -9.13 -22.00 -1.35
N LEU A 60 -9.79 -21.20 -0.50
CA LEU A 60 -10.38 -21.66 0.76
C LEU A 60 -11.82 -22.17 0.61
N ASP A 61 -12.47 -21.89 -0.52
CA ASP A 61 -13.81 -22.37 -0.83
C ASP A 61 -13.74 -23.86 -1.24
N GLU A 62 -14.50 -24.73 -0.57
CA GLU A 62 -14.49 -26.19 -0.82
C GLU A 62 -15.01 -26.54 -2.23
N ASP A 63 -15.87 -25.69 -2.79
CA ASP A 63 -16.34 -25.74 -4.19
C ASP A 63 -15.58 -24.73 -5.09
N GLY A 64 -14.46 -24.19 -4.59
CA GLY A 64 -13.66 -23.13 -5.19
C GLY A 64 -12.85 -23.55 -6.41
N ALA A 65 -11.92 -22.67 -6.85
CA ALA A 65 -11.21 -22.87 -8.12
C ALA A 65 -10.40 -24.17 -8.13
N GLU A 66 -10.81 -25.10 -8.99
CA GLU A 66 -10.06 -26.31 -9.29
C GLU A 66 -8.80 -25.96 -10.09
N VAL A 67 -7.65 -26.35 -9.55
CA VAL A 67 -6.40 -26.33 -10.31
C VAL A 67 -6.50 -27.40 -11.40
N PRO A 68 -6.24 -27.09 -12.68
CA PRO A 68 -6.35 -28.06 -13.76
C PRO A 68 -5.62 -29.37 -13.44
N ILE A 69 -6.25 -30.50 -13.76
CA ILE A 69 -5.70 -31.85 -13.52
C ILE A 69 -4.31 -32.10 -14.16
N THR A 70 -3.89 -31.25 -15.11
CA THR A 70 -2.57 -31.27 -15.74
C THR A 70 -1.46 -30.71 -14.85
N ILE A 71 -1.80 -30.04 -13.74
CA ILE A 71 -0.85 -29.46 -12.79
C ILE A 71 -0.75 -30.37 -11.56
N LYS A 72 0.48 -30.72 -11.18
CA LYS A 72 0.75 -31.49 -9.96
C LYS A 72 0.49 -30.62 -8.73
N ASN A 73 0.04 -31.24 -7.63
CA ASN A 73 -0.36 -30.56 -6.39
C ASN A 73 -1.49 -29.54 -6.64
N GLN A 74 -2.69 -30.07 -6.83
CA GLN A 74 -3.90 -29.28 -7.14
C GLN A 74 -4.36 -28.38 -5.98
N SER A 75 -3.82 -28.59 -4.77
CA SER A 75 -4.06 -27.71 -3.63
C SER A 75 -3.21 -26.45 -3.73
N ILE A 76 -3.84 -25.28 -3.60
CA ILE A 76 -3.14 -24.01 -3.46
C ILE A 76 -2.70 -23.85 -2.00
N ASP A 77 -1.39 -23.62 -1.78
CA ASP A 77 -0.88 -23.29 -0.44
C ASP A 77 -1.21 -21.83 -0.11
N VAL A 78 -2.34 -21.63 0.54
CA VAL A 78 -2.84 -20.31 0.95
C VAL A 78 -1.86 -19.61 1.89
N GLY A 79 -1.15 -20.35 2.76
CA GLY A 79 -0.18 -19.78 3.69
C GLY A 79 1.00 -19.14 2.97
N LEU A 80 1.51 -19.80 1.92
CA LEU A 80 2.59 -19.27 1.09
C LEU A 80 2.13 -18.01 0.34
N ILE A 81 0.94 -18.02 -0.25
CA ILE A 81 0.42 -16.85 -1.00
C ILE A 81 0.19 -15.66 -0.08
N LEU A 82 -0.38 -15.88 1.12
CA LEU A 82 -0.53 -14.83 2.13
C LEU A 82 0.82 -14.27 2.59
N GLY A 83 1.85 -15.11 2.72
CA GLY A 83 3.21 -14.67 3.04
C GLY A 83 3.80 -13.72 2.00
N ILE A 84 3.49 -13.92 0.70
CA ILE A 84 3.88 -13.00 -0.37
C ILE A 84 3.04 -11.72 -0.33
N ALA A 85 1.72 -11.84 -0.15
CA ALA A 85 0.84 -10.67 -0.06
C ALA A 85 1.24 -9.74 1.10
N LEU A 86 1.64 -10.31 2.24
CA LEU A 86 2.13 -9.56 3.39
C LEU A 86 3.43 -8.80 3.11
N GLN A 87 4.39 -9.43 2.42
CA GLN A 87 5.65 -8.78 2.04
C GLN A 87 5.46 -7.62 1.04
N LEU A 88 4.39 -7.65 0.25
CA LEU A 88 4.06 -6.59 -0.70
C LEU A 88 3.26 -5.44 -0.09
N PHE A 89 2.76 -5.60 1.13
CA PHE A 89 1.86 -4.63 1.74
C PHE A 89 2.61 -3.34 2.12
N PRO A 90 2.28 -2.17 1.54
CA PRO A 90 3.05 -0.93 1.71
C PRO A 90 2.67 -0.20 3.01
N ILE A 91 3.03 -0.79 4.15
CA ILE A 91 2.58 -0.34 5.47
C ILE A 91 3.15 1.04 5.84
N ASP A 92 4.43 1.28 5.50
CA ASP A 92 5.12 2.53 5.77
C ASP A 92 4.50 3.68 4.95
N GLU A 93 4.11 3.38 3.70
CA GLU A 93 3.44 4.35 2.83
C GLU A 93 2.05 4.71 3.34
N PHE A 94 1.32 3.76 3.93
CA PHE A 94 0.04 4.06 4.57
C PHE A 94 0.21 4.97 5.80
N GLU A 95 1.28 4.80 6.57
CA GLU A 95 1.63 5.72 7.66
C GLU A 95 1.88 7.14 7.13
N LEU A 96 2.62 7.27 6.03
CA LEU A 96 2.83 8.56 5.37
C LEU A 96 1.51 9.22 4.95
N LEU A 97 0.59 8.46 4.34
CA LEU A 97 -0.72 8.99 3.95
C LEU A 97 -1.53 9.49 5.15
N ASN A 98 -1.46 8.77 6.28
CA ASN A 98 -2.09 9.19 7.51
C ASN A 98 -1.48 10.49 8.05
N GLU A 99 -0.15 10.59 8.10
CA GLU A 99 0.55 11.81 8.52
C GLU A 99 0.22 13.01 7.63
N ILE A 100 0.13 12.81 6.30
CA ILE A 100 -0.30 13.87 5.37
C ILE A 100 -1.71 14.35 5.69
N SER A 101 -2.63 13.43 6.01
CA SER A 101 -4.02 13.80 6.35
C SER A 101 -4.13 14.64 7.62
N ILE A 102 -3.20 14.45 8.57
CA ILE A 102 -3.10 15.22 9.80
C ILE A 102 -2.48 16.59 9.53
N LEU A 103 -1.43 16.66 8.70
CA LEU A 103 -0.74 17.91 8.35
C LEU A 103 -1.56 18.83 7.46
N PHE A 104 -2.43 18.26 6.63
CA PHE A 104 -3.31 18.97 5.70
C PHE A 104 -4.76 18.53 5.91
N PRO A 105 -5.38 18.91 7.04
CA PRO A 105 -6.78 18.60 7.28
C PRO A 105 -7.61 19.28 6.19
N VAL A 106 -8.62 18.58 5.68
CA VAL A 106 -9.62 19.19 4.81
C VAL A 106 -10.35 20.25 5.66
N ASP A 107 -10.14 21.53 5.37
CA ASP A 107 -10.90 22.62 5.98
C ASP A 107 -12.39 22.40 5.65
N SER A 108 -13.14 21.85 6.60
CA SER A 108 -14.59 21.93 6.60
C SER A 108 -14.99 23.37 6.97
N ARG A 109 -14.79 24.30 6.05
CA ARG A 109 -15.33 25.67 6.13
C ARG A 109 -15.92 26.07 4.79
N ASN A 110 -17.08 25.47 4.51
CA ASN A 110 -18.14 26.12 3.75
C ASN A 110 -19.36 26.07 4.67
N ASP A 111 -19.67 27.17 5.34
CA ASP A 111 -21.00 27.56 5.86
C ASP A 111 -20.81 28.63 6.93
N ASP A 112 -20.42 29.86 6.54
CA ASP A 112 -20.59 31.07 7.35
C ASP A 112 -20.56 32.35 6.47
N GLU A 113 -21.11 32.27 5.25
CA GLU A 113 -21.16 33.44 4.33
C GLU A 113 -22.58 33.94 4.03
N ASN A 114 -23.57 33.68 4.88
CA ASN A 114 -24.93 34.24 4.70
C ASN A 114 -25.59 34.76 5.99
N ASN A 115 -24.81 35.38 6.87
CA ASN A 115 -25.35 36.35 7.82
C ASN A 115 -24.44 37.57 7.82
N ILE A 116 -24.79 38.56 6.99
CA ILE A 116 -24.80 40.01 7.29
C ILE A 116 -25.00 40.74 5.95
N ASN A 117 -26.10 41.50 5.89
CA ASN A 117 -26.53 42.45 4.86
C ASN A 117 -27.42 41.91 3.72
N LYS A 118 -28.74 41.78 3.98
CA LYS A 118 -29.71 42.83 3.59
C LYS A 118 -31.06 42.67 4.28
#